data_AF-C9SYL4-F1
#
_entry.id   AF-C9SYL4-F1
#
_cell.length_a   1.000
_cell.length_b   1.000
_cell.length_c   1.000
_cell.angle_alpha   90.00
_cell.angle_beta   90.00
_cell.angle_gamma   90.00
#
_symmetry.space_group_name_H-M   'P 1'
#
loop_
_entity.id
_entity.type
_entity.pdbx_description
1 polymer ?
#
loop_
_entity_poly.entity_id
_entity_poly.type
_entity_poly.pdbx_seq_one_letter_code
_entity_poly.pdbx_strand_id
1 'polypeptide(L)'
;MASVGQKIRNFFLGDTTDSKEERRLVRKLDFFIMTYCCLSYFFNYLDRAAFANAYVAGLREALDMRGIDYNKVLSLTTAGMAVGQLPHGIIIQKVAPRIWFPSMVVVWAGLTMASAAVKTVTQLCVIRFFLGLAEGSTYAGTIYIIGAWYKPEEIAKRTALFTASGQVGTMFAGVMMAAIHRGMKGLGGLGGWQWVFLIDGIITLPIAVFGFMYFPDTPGKTKANYISEKEKQLAVARLPPIKEDGHNIHPVSLFKRVFANPIFWVLFFWSPVCASIEGFPFQNTFLLWLKYHDDSFTQTQINTYPLGVQAVGIVSNMLAVDKFTAKKYADRMVPAKAGEKDSNATFPEGNEKHAQQNVQEKQI
;
A
#
# COMPACT_ATOMS: atom_id res chain seq x y z
N MET A 1 12.91 -29.58 12.51
CA MET A 1 12.09 -28.89 11.49
C MET A 1 10.87 -28.29 12.18
N ALA A 2 10.64 -26.98 12.09
CA ALA A 2 9.44 -26.37 12.68
C ALA A 2 8.18 -26.88 11.96
N SER A 3 7.18 -27.31 12.73
CA SER A 3 5.86 -27.74 12.23
C SER A 3 5.26 -26.66 11.31
N VAL A 4 4.53 -27.06 10.27
CA VAL A 4 3.83 -26.14 9.34
C VAL A 4 2.97 -25.13 10.11
N GLY A 5 2.31 -25.57 11.19
CA GLY A 5 1.55 -24.67 12.08
C GLY A 5 2.43 -23.64 12.80
N GLN A 6 3.67 -23.99 13.12
CA GLN A 6 4.63 -23.08 13.76
C GLN A 6 5.24 -22.09 12.76
N LYS A 7 5.39 -22.48 11.48
CA LYS A 7 5.72 -21.56 10.38
C LYS A 7 4.60 -20.57 10.10
N ILE A 8 3.34 -21.03 10.05
CA ILE A 8 2.16 -20.16 9.91
C ILE A 8 2.04 -19.22 11.11
N ARG A 9 2.29 -19.74 12.32
CA ARG A 9 2.30 -18.92 13.54
C ARG A 9 3.39 -17.86 13.48
N ASN A 10 4.62 -18.20 13.10
CA ASN A 10 5.72 -17.24 12.97
C ASN A 10 5.53 -16.28 11.77
N PHE A 11 4.74 -16.68 10.77
CA PHE A 11 4.33 -15.83 9.65
C PHE A 11 3.39 -14.71 10.11
N PHE A 12 2.36 -15.04 10.91
CA PHE A 12 1.36 -14.08 11.39
C PHE A 12 1.73 -13.36 12.71
N LEU A 13 2.52 -13.96 13.60
CA LEU A 13 2.75 -13.47 14.98
C LEU A 13 4.15 -12.92 15.26
N GLY A 14 5.03 -12.87 14.25
CA GLY A 14 6.42 -12.43 14.44
C GLY A 14 7.29 -13.48 15.14
N ASP A 15 8.59 -13.17 15.24
CA ASP A 15 9.64 -14.15 15.52
C ASP A 15 9.66 -14.63 16.99
N THR A 16 10.18 -15.84 17.21
CA THR A 16 10.29 -16.46 18.54
C THR A 16 11.37 -15.85 19.44
N THR A 17 12.15 -14.91 18.92
CA THR A 17 13.26 -14.18 19.56
C THR A 17 12.82 -12.88 20.25
N ASP A 18 11.65 -12.34 19.89
CA ASP A 18 11.14 -11.09 20.46
C ASP A 18 10.56 -11.28 21.89
N SER A 19 10.76 -10.29 22.76
CA SER A 19 10.20 -10.27 24.12
C SER A 19 8.67 -10.38 24.10
N LYS A 20 8.06 -10.99 25.15
CA LYS A 20 6.59 -11.12 25.26
C LYS A 20 5.87 -9.77 25.14
N GLU A 21 6.50 -8.71 25.66
CA GLU A 21 5.98 -7.33 25.60
C GLU A 21 6.03 -6.77 24.18
N GLU A 22 7.11 -7.06 23.45
CA GLU A 22 7.29 -6.66 22.06
C GLU A 22 6.26 -7.34 21.14
N ARG A 23 6.00 -8.64 21.30
CA ARG A 23 4.96 -9.32 20.51
C ARG A 23 3.55 -8.80 20.81
N ARG A 24 3.31 -8.33 22.04
CA ARG A 24 2.02 -7.72 22.40
C ARG A 24 1.86 -6.36 21.74
N LEU A 25 2.93 -5.55 21.75
CA LEU A 25 2.97 -4.26 21.06
C LEU A 25 2.75 -4.42 19.56
N VAL A 26 3.50 -5.30 18.89
CA VAL A 26 3.38 -5.53 17.44
C VAL A 26 1.96 -5.97 17.06
N ARG A 27 1.36 -6.91 17.79
CA ARG A 27 -0.03 -7.33 17.55
C ARG A 27 -1.04 -6.20 17.70
N LYS A 28 -0.84 -5.33 18.68
CA LYS A 28 -1.69 -4.16 18.91
C LYS A 28 -1.55 -3.18 17.74
N LEU A 29 -0.32 -2.91 17.30
CA LEU A 29 -0.04 -2.07 16.13
C LEU A 29 -0.65 -2.66 14.85
N ASP A 30 -0.48 -3.96 14.62
CA ASP A 30 -1.08 -4.66 13.48
C ASP A 30 -2.60 -4.54 13.51
N PHE A 31 -3.23 -4.73 14.66
CA PHE A 31 -4.68 -4.61 14.77
C PHE A 31 -5.22 -3.21 14.46
N PHE A 32 -4.53 -2.13 14.84
CA PHE A 32 -5.02 -0.76 14.60
C PHE A 32 -4.54 -0.18 13.27
N ILE A 33 -3.25 -0.28 12.97
CA ILE A 33 -2.62 0.28 11.76
C ILE A 33 -2.95 -0.58 10.55
N MET A 34 -2.66 -1.88 10.60
CA MET A 34 -2.84 -2.74 9.43
C MET A 34 -4.30 -2.93 9.09
N THR A 35 -5.21 -3.04 10.07
CA THR A 35 -6.65 -3.13 9.78
C THR A 35 -7.14 -1.89 9.05
N TYR A 36 -6.80 -0.68 9.51
CA TYR A 36 -7.20 0.55 8.81
C TYR A 36 -6.58 0.62 7.40
N CYS A 37 -5.28 0.38 7.27
CA CYS A 37 -4.58 0.46 6.00
C CYS A 37 -5.12 -0.58 4.98
N CYS A 38 -5.29 -1.83 5.40
CA CYS A 38 -5.84 -2.89 4.56
C CYS A 38 -7.30 -2.62 4.19
N LEU A 39 -8.13 -2.14 5.11
CA LEU A 39 -9.49 -1.74 4.78
C LEU A 39 -9.48 -0.57 3.78
N SER A 40 -8.74 0.50 4.06
CA SER A 40 -8.66 1.66 3.16
C SER A 40 -8.22 1.25 1.75
N TYR A 41 -7.28 0.31 1.62
CA TYR A 41 -6.81 -0.19 0.32
C TYR A 41 -7.73 -1.21 -0.34
N PHE A 42 -8.48 -1.98 0.45
CA PHE A 42 -9.57 -2.81 -0.04
C PHE A 42 -10.64 -1.93 -0.72
N PHE A 43 -11.11 -0.87 -0.06
CA PHE A 43 -12.10 0.04 -0.65
C PHE A 43 -11.53 0.80 -1.84
N ASN A 44 -10.23 1.12 -1.80
CA ASN A 44 -9.55 1.78 -2.90
C ASN A 44 -9.68 0.99 -4.21
N TYR A 45 -9.41 -0.31 -4.15
CA TYR A 45 -9.57 -1.19 -5.31
C TYR A 45 -11.03 -1.48 -5.63
N LEU A 46 -11.90 -1.47 -4.61
CA LEU A 46 -13.33 -1.64 -4.78
C LEU A 46 -13.93 -0.50 -5.62
N ASP A 47 -13.58 0.76 -5.38
CA ASP A 47 -14.04 1.94 -6.15
C ASP A 47 -13.53 1.92 -7.60
N ARG A 48 -12.26 1.56 -7.79
CA ARG A 48 -11.67 1.39 -9.12
C ARG A 48 -12.42 0.34 -9.94
N ALA A 49 -12.74 -0.79 -9.33
CA ALA A 49 -13.55 -1.83 -9.95
C ALA A 49 -15.02 -1.39 -10.10
N ALA A 50 -15.54 -0.58 -9.16
CA ALA A 50 -16.90 -0.03 -9.21
C ALA A 50 -17.13 0.82 -10.46
N PHE A 51 -16.13 1.57 -10.94
CA PHE A 51 -16.24 2.28 -12.22
C PHE A 51 -16.46 1.35 -13.42
N ALA A 52 -15.63 0.31 -13.56
CA ALA A 52 -15.77 -0.66 -14.64
C ALA A 52 -17.13 -1.37 -14.56
N ASN A 53 -17.57 -1.71 -13.36
CA ASN A 53 -18.88 -2.31 -13.10
C ASN A 53 -20.04 -1.37 -13.44
N ALA A 54 -19.96 -0.09 -13.06
CA ALA A 54 -20.94 0.94 -13.38
C ALA A 54 -21.04 1.17 -14.90
N TYR A 55 -19.90 1.13 -15.61
CA TYR A 55 -19.86 1.17 -17.08
C TYR A 55 -20.69 0.05 -17.70
N VAL A 56 -20.63 -1.16 -17.14
CA VAL A 56 -21.43 -2.30 -17.59
C VAL A 56 -22.90 -2.23 -17.13
N ALA A 57 -23.18 -1.49 -16.05
CA ALA A 57 -24.50 -1.39 -15.44
C ALA A 57 -25.39 -0.25 -15.98
N GLY A 58 -25.04 0.36 -17.12
CA GLY A 58 -25.87 1.38 -17.77
C GLY A 58 -25.28 2.79 -17.82
N LEU A 59 -24.07 3.01 -17.29
CA LEU A 59 -23.42 4.33 -17.31
C LEU A 59 -23.08 4.78 -18.74
N ARG A 60 -22.70 3.84 -19.61
CA ARG A 60 -22.36 4.11 -21.01
C ARG A 60 -23.56 4.73 -21.73
N GLU A 61 -24.73 4.11 -21.57
CA GLU A 61 -25.97 4.51 -22.20
C GLU A 61 -26.51 5.82 -21.58
N ALA A 62 -26.38 5.98 -20.26
CA ALA A 62 -26.84 7.18 -19.56
C ALA A 62 -26.07 8.46 -19.93
N LEU A 63 -24.79 8.34 -20.31
CA LEU A 63 -23.91 9.45 -20.65
C LEU A 63 -23.55 9.53 -22.14
N ASP A 64 -24.12 8.66 -22.98
CA ASP A 64 -23.76 8.49 -24.40
C ASP A 64 -22.24 8.41 -24.62
N MET A 65 -21.55 7.57 -23.84
CA MET A 65 -20.10 7.41 -23.94
C MET A 65 -19.71 6.68 -25.22
N ARG A 66 -18.82 7.28 -26.03
CA ARG A 66 -18.39 6.73 -27.33
C ARG A 66 -16.88 6.56 -27.43
N GLY A 67 -16.47 5.55 -28.19
CA GLY A 67 -15.07 5.30 -28.55
C GLY A 67 -14.13 5.28 -27.34
N ILE A 68 -13.29 6.32 -27.23
CA ILE A 68 -12.20 6.43 -26.26
C ILE A 68 -12.61 7.06 -24.92
N ASP A 69 -13.86 7.43 -24.71
CA ASP A 69 -14.29 8.18 -23.51
C ASP A 69 -14.10 7.40 -22.21
N TYR A 70 -14.31 6.08 -22.22
CA TYR A 70 -13.99 5.22 -21.07
C TYR A 70 -12.51 5.32 -20.67
N ASN A 71 -11.62 5.24 -21.67
CA ASN A 71 -10.19 5.35 -21.46
C ASN A 71 -9.80 6.76 -21.02
N LYS A 72 -10.43 7.82 -21.54
CA LYS A 72 -10.19 9.21 -21.09
C LYS A 72 -10.47 9.37 -19.59
N VAL A 73 -11.61 8.87 -19.10
CA VAL A 73 -11.96 8.95 -17.67
C VAL A 73 -10.92 8.20 -16.83
N LEU A 74 -10.53 6.99 -17.25
CA LEU A 74 -9.53 6.19 -16.54
C LEU A 74 -8.15 6.88 -16.51
N SER A 75 -7.73 7.44 -17.65
CA SER A 75 -6.47 8.18 -17.76
C SER A 75 -6.47 9.44 -16.88
N LEU A 76 -7.57 10.18 -16.81
CA LEU A 76 -7.69 11.35 -15.93
C LEU A 76 -7.69 10.97 -14.45
N THR A 77 -8.35 9.88 -14.08
CA THR A 77 -8.30 9.35 -12.70
C THR A 77 -6.86 9.01 -12.33
N THR A 78 -6.15 8.32 -13.24
CA THR A 78 -4.74 7.94 -13.06
C THR A 78 -3.83 9.15 -12.99
N ALA A 79 -4.05 10.17 -13.83
CA ALA A 79 -3.32 11.44 -13.78
C ALA A 79 -3.54 12.16 -12.45
N GLY A 80 -4.77 12.19 -11.95
CA GLY A 80 -5.10 12.72 -10.62
C GLY A 80 -4.31 12.04 -9.52
N MET A 81 -4.26 10.70 -9.53
CA MET A 81 -3.46 9.93 -8.57
C MET A 81 -1.96 10.23 -8.68
N ALA A 82 -1.42 10.28 -9.89
CA ALA A 82 -0.01 10.57 -10.11
C ALA A 82 0.38 11.96 -9.58
N VAL A 83 -0.46 12.96 -9.88
CA VAL A 83 -0.28 14.33 -9.37
C VAL A 83 -0.47 14.36 -7.85
N GLY A 84 -1.38 13.55 -7.30
CA GLY A 84 -1.69 13.51 -5.87
C GLY A 84 -0.60 12.86 -5.02
N GLN A 85 0.09 11.83 -5.50
CA GLN A 85 1.06 11.10 -4.66
C GLN A 85 2.19 12.00 -4.11
N LEU A 86 2.70 12.94 -4.92
CA LEU A 86 3.75 13.87 -4.53
C LEU A 86 3.34 14.85 -3.41
N PRO A 87 2.29 15.67 -3.55
CA PRO A 87 1.86 16.58 -2.51
C PRO A 87 1.42 15.83 -1.24
N HIS A 88 0.70 14.71 -1.36
CA HIS A 88 0.30 13.95 -0.17
C HIS A 88 1.50 13.38 0.59
N GLY A 89 2.55 12.95 -0.11
CA GLY A 89 3.81 12.51 0.50
C GLY A 89 4.58 13.61 1.24
N ILE A 90 4.43 14.88 0.84
CA ILE A 90 5.02 16.03 1.54
C ILE A 90 4.12 16.46 2.72
N ILE A 91 2.80 16.52 2.48
CA ILE A 91 1.84 16.97 3.48
C ILE A 91 1.82 16.04 4.68
N ILE A 92 1.92 14.72 4.49
CA ILE A 92 1.94 13.75 5.61
C ILE A 92 3.14 13.92 6.56
N GLN A 93 4.21 14.59 6.13
CA GLN A 93 5.33 14.92 7.00
C GLN A 93 5.02 16.12 7.91
N LYS A 94 4.10 17.00 7.48
CA LYS A 94 3.70 18.20 8.23
C LYS A 94 2.41 18.00 9.03
N VAL A 95 1.43 17.33 8.43
CA VAL A 95 0.11 17.08 9.00
C VAL A 95 0.08 15.69 9.61
N ALA A 96 -0.49 15.62 10.82
CA ALA A 96 -0.69 14.39 11.55
C ALA A 96 -1.42 13.33 10.68
N PRO A 97 -0.81 12.15 10.44
CA PRO A 97 -1.41 11.07 9.66
C PRO A 97 -2.81 10.67 10.14
N ARG A 98 -3.07 10.76 11.45
CA ARG A 98 -4.38 10.50 12.06
C ARG A 98 -5.51 11.37 11.52
N ILE A 99 -5.22 12.60 11.10
CA ILE A 99 -6.23 13.52 10.57
C ILE A 99 -6.21 13.45 9.05
N TRP A 100 -5.02 13.38 8.46
CA TRP A 100 -4.85 13.48 7.01
C TRP A 100 -5.49 12.30 6.26
N PHE A 101 -5.20 11.04 6.64
CA PHE A 101 -5.79 9.91 5.92
C PHE A 101 -7.31 9.87 6.00
N PRO A 102 -7.92 9.95 7.20
CA PRO A 102 -9.35 9.78 7.26
C PRO A 102 -10.08 10.93 6.58
N SER A 103 -9.51 12.15 6.61
CA SER A 103 -10.04 13.30 5.85
C SER A 103 -10.01 13.05 4.35
N MET A 104 -8.91 12.52 3.81
CA MET A 104 -8.84 12.17 2.39
C MET A 104 -9.81 11.04 2.02
N VAL A 105 -10.03 10.06 2.90
CA VAL A 105 -11.03 9.00 2.69
C VAL A 105 -12.45 9.57 2.68
N VAL A 106 -12.78 10.55 3.53
CA VAL A 106 -14.08 11.25 3.48
C VAL A 106 -14.25 12.02 2.17
N VAL A 107 -13.22 12.78 1.75
CA VAL A 107 -13.25 13.54 0.50
C VAL A 107 -13.44 12.61 -0.70
N TRP A 108 -12.69 11.52 -0.74
CA TRP A 108 -12.81 10.50 -1.77
C TRP A 108 -14.22 9.88 -1.76
N ALA A 109 -14.73 9.39 -0.63
CA ALA A 109 -16.07 8.81 -0.53
C ALA A 109 -17.17 9.81 -0.97
N GLY A 110 -17.03 11.09 -0.64
CA GLY A 110 -17.91 12.16 -1.09
C GLY A 110 -17.89 12.34 -2.61
N LEU A 111 -16.70 12.32 -3.23
CA LEU A 111 -16.53 12.41 -4.68
C LEU A 111 -17.06 11.16 -5.41
N THR A 112 -16.93 9.98 -4.80
CA THR A 112 -17.53 8.74 -5.31
C THR A 112 -19.05 8.87 -5.34
N MET A 113 -19.68 9.30 -4.24
CA MET A 113 -21.13 9.53 -4.21
C MET A 113 -21.56 10.63 -5.20
N ALA A 114 -20.78 11.71 -5.32
CA ALA A 114 -21.04 12.78 -6.30
C ALA A 114 -20.98 12.26 -7.75
N SER A 115 -20.19 11.22 -8.02
CA SER A 115 -20.15 10.56 -9.33
C SER A 115 -21.50 9.95 -9.72
N ALA A 116 -22.39 9.64 -8.78
CA ALA A 116 -23.75 9.14 -9.08
C ALA A 116 -24.68 10.22 -9.67
N ALA A 117 -24.38 11.51 -9.45
CA ALA A 117 -25.23 12.63 -9.86
C ALA A 117 -24.81 13.25 -11.21
N VAL A 118 -23.78 12.72 -11.88
CA VAL A 118 -23.26 13.29 -13.13
C VAL A 118 -24.21 13.07 -14.29
N LYS A 119 -24.26 14.06 -15.18
CA LYS A 119 -25.09 14.03 -16.41
C LYS A 119 -24.28 14.12 -17.69
N THR A 120 -22.97 14.39 -17.60
CA THR A 120 -22.08 14.51 -18.75
C THR A 120 -20.75 13.81 -18.51
N VAL A 121 -20.12 13.33 -19.57
CA VAL A 121 -18.80 12.68 -19.51
C VAL A 121 -17.75 13.64 -18.94
N THR A 122 -17.81 14.94 -19.27
CA THR A 122 -16.88 15.96 -18.76
C THR A 122 -17.00 16.12 -17.25
N GLN A 123 -18.22 16.15 -16.69
CA GLN A 123 -18.42 16.20 -15.24
C GLN A 123 -17.82 14.98 -14.56
N LEU A 124 -18.02 13.79 -15.13
CA LEU A 124 -17.43 12.55 -14.63
C LEU A 124 -15.91 12.62 -14.66
N CYS A 125 -15.30 13.09 -15.77
CA CYS A 125 -13.86 13.30 -15.89
C CYS A 125 -13.29 14.20 -14.77
N VAL A 126 -13.95 15.33 -14.50
CA VAL A 126 -13.52 16.29 -13.47
C VAL A 126 -13.61 15.68 -12.07
N ILE A 127 -14.75 15.09 -11.71
CA ILE A 127 -14.92 14.45 -10.40
C ILE A 127 -13.89 13.34 -10.22
N ARG A 128 -13.64 12.54 -11.26
CA ARG A 128 -12.68 11.45 -11.22
C ARG A 128 -11.23 11.89 -11.12
N PHE A 129 -10.87 13.03 -11.70
CA PHE A 129 -9.55 13.61 -11.48
C PHE A 129 -9.34 13.98 -10.01
N PHE A 130 -10.29 14.68 -9.38
CA PHE A 130 -10.20 15.04 -7.95
C PHE A 130 -10.30 13.83 -7.03
N LEU A 131 -11.09 12.82 -7.42
CA LEU A 131 -11.15 11.54 -6.73
C LEU A 131 -9.77 10.89 -6.71
N GLY A 132 -9.14 10.74 -7.89
CA GLY A 132 -7.79 10.20 -8.01
C GLY A 132 -6.76 11.02 -7.21
N LEU A 133 -6.91 12.35 -7.18
CA LEU A 133 -6.06 13.22 -6.38
C LEU A 133 -6.12 12.87 -4.89
N ALA A 134 -7.32 12.75 -4.31
CA ALA A 134 -7.52 12.37 -2.91
C ALA A 134 -7.07 10.92 -2.63
N GLU A 135 -7.37 10.03 -3.56
CA GLU A 135 -7.04 8.61 -3.52
C GLU A 135 -5.51 8.36 -3.45
N GLY A 136 -4.72 9.20 -4.13
CA GLY A 136 -3.25 9.12 -4.16
C GLY A 136 -2.58 9.23 -2.79
N SER A 137 -3.29 9.70 -1.76
CA SER A 137 -2.79 9.75 -0.38
C SER A 137 -2.63 8.37 0.26
N THR A 138 -3.52 7.42 -0.07
CA THR A 138 -3.69 6.15 0.64
C THR A 138 -2.43 5.29 0.55
N TYR A 139 -1.91 5.08 -0.65
CA TYR A 139 -0.74 4.22 -0.86
C TYR A 139 0.52 4.84 -0.27
N ALA A 140 0.87 6.06 -0.71
CA ALA A 140 2.11 6.73 -0.31
C ALA A 140 2.20 6.90 1.21
N GLY A 141 1.08 7.29 1.84
CA GLY A 141 1.07 7.46 3.26
C GLY A 141 1.03 6.13 4.04
N THR A 142 0.34 5.09 3.55
CA THR A 142 0.38 3.79 4.24
C THR A 142 1.81 3.26 4.30
N ILE A 143 2.54 3.32 3.19
CA ILE A 143 3.94 2.90 3.15
C ILE A 143 4.80 3.74 4.10
N TYR A 144 4.54 5.04 4.22
CA TYR A 144 5.20 5.91 5.19
C TYR A 144 4.95 5.46 6.64
N ILE A 145 3.71 5.17 7.02
CA ILE A 145 3.37 4.74 8.38
C ILE A 145 3.93 3.36 8.69
N ILE A 146 3.87 2.44 7.72
CA ILE A 146 4.49 1.11 7.88
C ILE A 146 6.01 1.26 8.09
N GLY A 147 6.66 2.12 7.32
CA GLY A 147 8.08 2.43 7.50
C GLY A 147 8.42 3.12 8.82
N ALA A 148 7.48 3.86 9.40
CA ALA A 148 7.67 4.57 10.66
C ALA A 148 7.51 3.67 11.90
N TRP A 149 6.66 2.63 11.84
CA TRP A 149 6.31 1.81 13.01
C TRP A 149 6.98 0.43 13.07
N TYR A 150 7.37 -0.14 11.93
CA TYR A 150 7.82 -1.53 11.84
C TYR A 150 9.29 -1.65 11.50
N LYS A 151 9.93 -2.76 11.95
CA LYS A 151 11.34 -3.02 11.60
C LYS A 151 11.46 -3.39 10.11
N PRO A 152 12.62 -3.18 9.46
CA PRO A 152 12.83 -3.52 8.05
C PRO A 152 12.51 -4.96 7.64
N GLU A 153 12.56 -5.90 8.58
CA GLU A 153 12.21 -7.31 8.37
C GLU A 153 10.71 -7.56 8.34
N GLU A 154 9.95 -6.72 9.03
CA GLU A 154 8.52 -6.90 9.19
C GLU A 154 7.71 -6.06 8.19
N ILE A 155 8.33 -5.04 7.58
CA ILE A 155 7.74 -4.20 6.52
C ILE A 155 7.33 -5.06 5.32
N ALA A 156 8.20 -5.96 4.83
CA ALA A 156 7.91 -6.75 3.63
C ALA A 156 6.62 -7.57 3.75
N LYS A 157 6.42 -8.24 4.89
CA LYS A 157 5.21 -9.02 5.18
C LYS A 157 3.95 -8.16 5.23
N ARG A 158 4.05 -6.99 5.85
CA ARG A 158 2.91 -6.07 6.01
C ARG A 158 2.53 -5.39 4.71
N THR A 159 3.50 -4.98 3.90
CA THR A 159 3.27 -4.49 2.55
C THR A 159 2.63 -5.55 1.66
N ALA A 160 3.01 -6.83 1.83
CA ALA A 160 2.36 -7.94 1.13
C ALA A 160 0.88 -8.08 1.53
N LEU A 161 0.59 -8.06 2.82
CA LEU A 161 -0.79 -8.15 3.32
C LEU A 161 -1.64 -6.96 2.85
N PHE A 162 -1.05 -5.77 2.88
CA PHE A 162 -1.66 -4.55 2.35
C PHE A 162 -1.98 -4.70 0.86
N THR A 163 -1.02 -5.11 0.03
CA THR A 163 -1.25 -5.29 -1.42
C THR A 163 -2.29 -6.37 -1.72
N ALA A 164 -2.29 -7.48 -0.97
CA ALA A 164 -3.30 -8.52 -1.09
C ALA A 164 -4.71 -8.01 -0.76
N SER A 165 -4.87 -7.12 0.21
CA SER A 165 -6.19 -6.55 0.56
C SER A 165 -6.85 -5.83 -0.62
N GLY A 166 -6.06 -5.18 -1.48
CA GLY A 166 -6.57 -4.53 -2.69
C GLY A 166 -7.11 -5.54 -3.71
N GLN A 167 -6.40 -6.66 -3.90
CA GLN A 167 -6.87 -7.75 -4.79
C GLN A 167 -8.18 -8.36 -4.29
N VAL A 168 -8.32 -8.55 -2.98
CA VAL A 168 -9.57 -8.99 -2.36
C VAL A 168 -10.69 -7.95 -2.56
N GLY A 169 -10.37 -6.66 -2.52
CA GLY A 169 -11.28 -5.55 -2.83
C GLY A 169 -11.89 -5.66 -4.23
N THR A 170 -11.06 -5.88 -5.25
CA THR A 170 -11.51 -6.12 -6.62
C THR A 170 -12.43 -7.34 -6.73
N MET A 171 -12.10 -8.43 -6.01
CA MET A 171 -12.92 -9.64 -6.02
C MET A 171 -14.31 -9.37 -5.42
N PHE A 172 -14.36 -8.65 -4.30
CA PHE A 172 -15.61 -8.28 -3.65
C PHE A 172 -16.45 -7.35 -4.53
N ALA A 173 -15.83 -6.42 -5.27
CA ALA A 173 -16.54 -5.52 -6.18
C ALA A 173 -17.36 -6.27 -7.24
N GLY A 174 -16.83 -7.36 -7.80
CA GLY A 174 -17.56 -8.20 -8.76
C GLY A 174 -18.79 -8.88 -8.15
N VAL A 175 -18.67 -9.38 -6.91
CA VAL A 175 -19.78 -9.97 -6.16
C VAL A 175 -20.83 -8.92 -5.81
N MET A 176 -20.38 -7.75 -5.35
CA MET A 176 -21.25 -6.62 -5.04
C MET A 176 -22.04 -6.17 -6.27
N MET A 177 -21.40 -6.11 -7.45
CA MET A 177 -22.09 -5.78 -8.70
C MET A 177 -23.19 -6.80 -9.03
N ALA A 178 -22.90 -8.10 -8.92
CA ALA A 178 -23.89 -9.13 -9.17
C ALA A 178 -25.12 -9.01 -8.25
N ALA A 179 -24.89 -8.65 -6.97
CA ALA A 179 -25.98 -8.38 -6.03
C ALA A 179 -26.79 -7.12 -6.41
N ILE A 180 -26.12 -6.03 -6.76
CA ILE A 180 -26.76 -4.77 -7.19
C ILE A 180 -27.62 -5.00 -8.44
N HIS A 181 -27.11 -5.76 -9.41
CA HIS A 181 -27.80 -6.04 -10.66
C HIS A 181 -29.07 -6.88 -10.46
N ARG A 182 -29.06 -7.82 -9.51
CA ARG A 182 -30.21 -8.69 -9.18
C ARG A 182 -31.26 -7.98 -8.34
N GLY A 183 -30.83 -7.09 -7.44
CA GLY A 183 -31.71 -6.53 -6.40
C GLY A 183 -32.19 -5.10 -6.62
N MET A 184 -31.50 -4.27 -7.42
CA MET A 184 -31.69 -2.80 -7.36
C MET A 184 -31.89 -2.08 -8.70
N LYS A 185 -32.09 -2.82 -9.81
CA LYS A 185 -32.51 -2.18 -11.07
C LYS A 185 -33.92 -1.56 -10.92
N GLY A 186 -34.01 -0.23 -10.98
CA GLY A 186 -35.28 0.51 -10.95
C GLY A 186 -35.79 0.88 -9.55
N LEU A 187 -35.09 0.48 -8.48
CA LEU A 187 -35.42 0.90 -7.12
C LEU A 187 -35.11 2.40 -6.93
N GLY A 188 -36.12 3.18 -6.55
CA GLY A 188 -36.00 4.62 -6.30
C GLY A 188 -35.84 5.50 -7.54
N GLY A 189 -36.09 4.98 -8.76
CA GLY A 189 -35.96 5.74 -10.01
C GLY A 189 -34.53 6.01 -10.47
N LEU A 190 -33.53 5.41 -9.80
CA LEU A 190 -32.11 5.54 -10.12
C LEU A 190 -31.63 4.39 -11.01
N GLY A 191 -30.69 4.69 -11.91
CA GLY A 191 -30.01 3.69 -12.73
C GLY A 191 -29.12 2.77 -11.89
N GLY A 192 -28.93 1.52 -12.32
CA GLY A 192 -28.09 0.55 -11.61
C GLY A 192 -26.66 1.06 -11.36
N TRP A 193 -26.10 1.85 -12.27
CA TRP A 193 -24.79 2.48 -12.14
C TRP A 193 -24.71 3.55 -11.03
N GLN A 194 -25.81 4.26 -10.75
CA GLN A 194 -25.86 5.28 -9.70
C GLN A 194 -25.82 4.62 -8.32
N TRP A 195 -26.55 3.51 -8.16
CA TRP A 195 -26.50 2.69 -6.95
C TRP A 195 -25.11 2.13 -6.67
N VAL A 196 -24.36 1.74 -7.70
CA VAL A 196 -22.97 1.27 -7.55
C VAL A 196 -22.11 2.34 -6.86
N PHE A 197 -22.15 3.59 -7.32
CA PHE A 197 -21.38 4.68 -6.72
C PHE A 197 -21.87 5.10 -5.34
N LEU A 198 -23.19 5.11 -5.12
CA LEU A 198 -23.76 5.48 -3.82
C LEU A 198 -23.40 4.46 -2.75
N ILE A 199 -23.56 3.17 -3.04
CA ILE A 199 -23.27 2.11 -2.07
C ILE A 199 -21.79 2.10 -1.73
N ASP A 200 -20.92 2.17 -2.75
CA ASP A 200 -19.47 2.20 -2.59
C ASP A 200 -18.99 3.38 -1.72
N GLY A 201 -19.52 4.58 -1.96
CA GLY A 201 -19.22 5.72 -1.11
C GLY A 201 -19.71 5.55 0.34
N ILE A 202 -20.93 5.02 0.54
CA ILE A 202 -21.52 4.82 1.87
C ILE A 202 -20.72 3.81 2.69
N ILE A 203 -20.34 2.66 2.10
CA ILE A 203 -19.58 1.62 2.80
C ILE A 203 -18.15 2.06 3.15
N THR A 204 -17.64 3.09 2.47
CA THR A 204 -16.31 3.67 2.74
C THR A 204 -16.32 4.63 3.94
N LEU A 205 -17.45 5.29 4.25
CA LEU A 205 -17.55 6.27 5.35
C LEU A 205 -17.26 5.70 6.76
N PRO A 206 -17.78 4.52 7.18
CA PRO A 206 -17.46 3.93 8.48
C PRO A 206 -15.96 3.75 8.72
N ILE A 207 -15.19 3.55 7.67
CA ILE A 207 -13.74 3.32 7.75
C ILE A 207 -13.01 4.62 7.96
N ALA A 208 -13.47 5.71 7.35
CA ALA A 208 -12.99 7.03 7.70
C ALA A 208 -13.24 7.33 9.18
N VAL A 209 -14.44 7.02 9.70
CA VAL A 209 -14.76 7.19 11.12
C VAL A 209 -13.83 6.35 12.00
N PHE A 210 -13.60 5.08 11.63
CA PHE A 210 -12.64 4.21 12.32
C PHE A 210 -11.23 4.81 12.30
N GLY A 211 -10.80 5.38 11.17
CA GLY A 211 -9.52 6.08 11.03
C GLY A 211 -9.38 7.25 11.98
N PHE A 212 -10.37 8.14 12.06
CA PHE A 212 -10.31 9.30 12.98
C PHE A 212 -10.21 8.89 14.46
N MET A 213 -10.89 7.80 14.83
CA MET A 213 -10.94 7.34 16.21
C MET A 213 -9.69 6.54 16.62
N TYR A 214 -9.20 5.64 15.75
CA TYR A 214 -8.22 4.63 16.13
C TYR A 214 -6.87 4.73 15.41
N PHE A 215 -6.73 5.52 14.35
CA PHE A 215 -5.45 5.57 13.62
C PHE A 215 -4.37 6.33 14.42
N PRO A 216 -3.18 5.73 14.66
CA PRO A 216 -2.12 6.40 15.39
C PRO A 216 -1.29 7.32 14.49
N ASP A 217 -0.76 8.39 15.06
CA ASP A 217 0.29 9.20 14.42
C ASP A 217 1.65 8.47 14.43
N THR A 218 2.71 9.11 13.94
CA THR A 218 4.09 8.59 14.01
C THR A 218 4.53 8.31 15.46
N PRO A 219 5.40 7.30 15.71
CA PRO A 219 5.75 6.83 17.06
C PRO A 219 6.17 7.92 18.05
N GLY A 220 6.88 8.95 17.58
CA GLY A 220 7.35 10.07 18.40
C GLY A 220 6.30 11.13 18.75
N LYS A 221 5.14 11.14 18.09
CA LYS A 221 4.05 12.13 18.28
C LYS A 221 2.70 11.48 18.61
N THR A 222 2.68 10.17 18.81
CA THR A 222 1.44 9.41 18.98
C THR A 222 0.69 9.82 20.25
N LYS A 223 -0.52 10.36 20.07
CA LYS A 223 -1.51 10.63 21.14
C LYS A 223 -2.55 9.51 21.31
N ALA A 224 -2.26 8.31 20.80
CA ALA A 224 -3.19 7.19 20.85
C ALA A 224 -3.39 6.71 22.30
N ASN A 225 -4.62 6.79 22.80
CA ASN A 225 -4.98 6.41 24.18
C ASN A 225 -4.75 4.93 24.48
N TYR A 226 -4.65 4.08 23.45
CA TYR A 226 -4.44 2.64 23.59
C TYR A 226 -2.96 2.23 23.64
N ILE A 227 -2.00 3.15 23.51
CA ILE A 227 -0.56 2.87 23.61
C ILE A 227 -0.01 3.54 24.88
N SER A 228 0.47 2.73 25.83
CA SER A 228 1.09 3.21 27.06
C SER A 228 2.46 3.86 26.80
N GLU A 229 2.92 4.74 27.69
CA GLU A 229 4.24 5.38 27.55
C GLU A 229 5.39 4.38 27.49
N LYS A 230 5.29 3.26 28.22
CA LYS A 230 6.27 2.16 28.15
C LYS A 230 6.29 1.50 26.76
N GLU A 231 5.11 1.28 26.18
CA GLU A 231 4.97 0.75 24.81
C GLU A 231 5.52 1.73 23.77
N LYS A 232 5.35 3.05 23.95
CA LYS A 232 5.94 4.07 23.06
C LYS A 232 7.45 4.07 23.11
N GLN A 233 8.05 4.03 24.30
CA GLN A 233 9.51 3.95 24.46
C GLN A 233 10.07 2.69 23.82
N LEU A 234 9.39 1.54 23.98
CA LEU A 234 9.76 0.29 23.32
C LEU A 234 9.59 0.34 21.78
N ALA A 235 8.62 1.10 21.27
CA ALA A 235 8.42 1.33 19.84
C ALA A 235 9.53 2.21 19.23
N VAL A 236 10.03 3.20 19.98
CA VAL A 236 11.14 4.04 19.52
C VAL A 236 12.47 3.28 19.62
N ALA A 237 12.71 2.57 20.71
CA ALA A 237 13.96 1.86 20.97
C ALA A 237 14.26 0.71 19.98
N ARG A 238 13.22 0.12 19.36
CA ARG A 238 13.39 -0.96 18.38
C ARG A 238 13.75 -0.48 16.97
N LEU A 239 13.46 0.78 16.66
CA LEU A 239 13.63 1.32 15.32
C LEU A 239 15.09 1.74 15.14
N PRO A 240 15.64 1.63 13.92
CA PRO A 240 16.98 2.15 13.64
C PRO A 240 17.03 3.65 14.02
N PRO A 241 18.19 4.15 14.51
CA PRO A 241 18.30 5.53 14.97
C PRO A 241 17.83 6.48 13.86
N ILE A 242 16.89 7.37 14.22
CA ILE A 242 16.36 8.38 13.31
C ILE A 242 17.55 9.22 12.87
N LYS A 243 17.92 9.15 11.58
CA LYS A 243 18.95 10.02 11.03
C LYS A 243 18.46 11.46 11.23
N GLU A 244 19.25 12.29 11.91
CA GLU A 244 18.90 13.69 12.25
C GLU A 244 18.48 14.50 11.01
N ASP A 245 19.02 14.11 9.87
CA ASP A 245 18.79 14.70 8.57
C ASP A 245 17.56 14.14 7.81
N GLY A 246 16.98 13.01 8.25
CA GLY A 246 15.93 12.28 7.54
C GLY A 246 14.60 13.03 7.40
N HIS A 247 14.35 14.02 8.26
CA HIS A 247 13.14 14.85 8.27
C HIS A 247 13.35 16.26 7.70
N ASN A 248 14.47 16.55 7.03
CA ASN A 248 14.69 17.86 6.42
C ASN A 248 13.77 18.07 5.20
N ILE A 249 12.68 18.80 5.40
CA ILE A 249 11.60 19.06 4.42
C ILE A 249 11.97 20.20 3.43
N HIS A 250 13.22 20.67 3.42
CA HIS A 250 13.62 21.70 2.46
C HIS A 250 13.52 21.12 1.03
N PRO A 251 12.75 21.75 0.12
CA PRO A 251 12.45 21.17 -1.19
C PRO A 251 13.71 20.93 -2.03
N VAL A 252 14.71 21.82 -1.91
CA VAL A 252 15.99 21.72 -2.63
C VAL A 252 16.86 20.58 -2.09
N SER A 253 16.91 20.38 -0.77
CA SER A 253 17.66 19.28 -0.16
C SER A 253 16.99 17.92 -0.39
N LEU A 254 15.65 17.88 -0.36
CA LEU A 254 14.86 16.69 -0.70
C LEU A 254 15.06 16.32 -2.17
N PHE A 255 14.94 17.28 -3.08
CA PHE A 255 15.15 17.03 -4.52
C PHE A 255 16.55 16.48 -4.77
N LYS A 256 17.58 17.11 -4.19
CA LYS A 256 18.96 16.62 -4.31
C LYS A 256 19.12 15.22 -3.71
N ARG A 257 18.51 14.91 -2.56
CA ARG A 257 18.60 13.57 -1.96
C ARG A 257 17.91 12.48 -2.75
N VAL A 258 16.73 12.77 -3.31
CA VAL A 258 15.96 11.79 -4.08
C VAL A 258 16.64 11.55 -5.43
N PHE A 259 16.94 12.61 -6.18
CA PHE A 259 17.48 12.48 -7.54
C PHE A 259 18.98 12.18 -7.60
N ALA A 260 19.77 12.48 -6.56
CA ALA A 260 21.18 12.08 -6.52
C ALA A 260 21.39 10.63 -6.05
N ASN A 261 20.34 9.95 -5.57
CA ASN A 261 20.46 8.55 -5.16
C ASN A 261 20.35 7.62 -6.39
N PRO A 262 21.38 6.83 -6.73
CA PRO A 262 21.32 5.92 -7.89
C PRO A 262 20.18 4.91 -7.79
N ILE A 263 19.80 4.50 -6.57
CA ILE A 263 18.71 3.55 -6.33
C ILE A 263 17.37 4.12 -6.81
N PHE A 264 17.17 5.45 -6.72
CA PHE A 264 15.96 6.08 -7.21
C PHE A 264 15.80 5.87 -8.72
N TRP A 265 16.86 6.07 -9.50
CA TRP A 265 16.82 5.88 -10.95
C TRP A 265 16.63 4.43 -11.35
N VAL A 266 17.29 3.50 -10.66
CA VAL A 266 17.08 2.07 -10.88
C VAL A 266 15.61 1.71 -10.64
N LEU A 267 15.02 2.15 -9.52
CA LEU A 267 13.61 1.89 -9.22
C LEU A 267 12.66 2.63 -10.17
N PHE A 268 13.00 3.85 -10.60
CA PHE A 268 12.20 4.65 -11.52
C PHE A 268 12.07 3.97 -12.89
N PHE A 269 13.15 3.37 -13.41
CA PHE A 269 13.09 2.64 -14.68
C PHE A 269 12.58 1.20 -14.52
N TRP A 270 12.87 0.56 -13.38
CA TRP A 270 12.43 -0.81 -13.13
C TRP A 270 10.93 -0.91 -12.83
N SER A 271 10.37 0.06 -12.11
CA SER A 271 8.96 0.04 -11.69
C SER A 271 7.97 0.00 -12.86
N PRO A 272 8.11 0.80 -13.94
CA PRO A 272 7.26 0.71 -15.12
C PRO A 272 7.31 -0.65 -15.83
N VAL A 273 8.47 -1.31 -15.83
CA VAL A 273 8.63 -2.65 -16.43
C VAL A 273 7.83 -3.67 -15.63
N CYS A 274 7.95 -3.65 -14.30
CA CYS A 274 7.14 -4.51 -13.43
C CYS A 274 5.64 -4.19 -13.54
N ALA A 275 5.27 -2.90 -13.54
CA ALA A 275 3.87 -2.48 -13.64
C ALA A 275 3.24 -2.90 -14.98
N SER A 276 4.02 -2.93 -16.06
CA SER A 276 3.55 -3.37 -17.38
C SER A 276 3.16 -4.86 -17.39
N ILE A 277 3.86 -5.69 -16.59
CA ILE A 277 3.51 -7.12 -16.39
C ILE A 277 2.18 -7.25 -15.63
N GLU A 278 1.90 -6.31 -14.72
CA GLU A 278 0.63 -6.24 -13.96
C GLU A 278 -0.51 -5.50 -14.69
N GLY A 279 -0.24 -4.90 -15.86
CA GLY A 279 -1.22 -4.08 -16.59
C GLY A 279 -2.47 -4.88 -17.00
N PHE A 280 -2.30 -6.15 -17.37
CA PHE A 280 -3.39 -7.04 -17.77
C PHE A 280 -4.45 -7.27 -16.66
N PRO A 281 -4.07 -7.72 -15.45
CA PRO A 281 -5.04 -7.84 -14.35
C PRO A 281 -5.53 -6.48 -13.83
N PHE A 282 -4.67 -5.45 -13.85
CA PHE A 282 -5.01 -4.13 -13.32
C PHE A 282 -6.14 -3.43 -14.11
N GLN A 283 -6.15 -3.57 -15.43
CA GLN A 283 -7.14 -2.92 -16.30
C GLN A 283 -8.44 -3.71 -16.45
N ASN A 284 -8.61 -4.84 -15.74
CA ASN A 284 -9.75 -5.74 -15.88
C ASN A 284 -10.00 -6.18 -17.34
N THR A 285 -8.94 -6.28 -18.15
CA THR A 285 -9.04 -6.56 -19.60
C THR A 285 -9.71 -7.89 -19.88
N PHE A 286 -9.51 -8.90 -19.02
CA PHE A 286 -10.16 -10.19 -19.14
C PHE A 286 -11.69 -10.10 -18.94
N LEU A 287 -12.16 -9.26 -18.02
CA LEU A 287 -13.60 -9.02 -17.83
C LEU A 287 -14.20 -8.33 -19.07
N LEU A 288 -13.51 -7.33 -19.61
CA LEU A 288 -13.93 -6.63 -20.83
C LEU A 288 -13.97 -7.57 -22.04
N TRP A 289 -12.99 -8.47 -22.17
CA TRP A 289 -12.95 -9.49 -23.21
C TRP A 289 -14.10 -10.49 -23.10
N LEU A 290 -14.42 -10.93 -21.88
CA LEU A 290 -15.57 -11.80 -21.62
C LEU A 290 -16.90 -11.11 -21.95
N LYS A 291 -17.02 -9.81 -21.63
CA LYS A 291 -18.20 -9.01 -22.01
C LYS A 291 -18.35 -8.82 -23.52
N TYR A 292 -17.24 -8.73 -24.26
CA TYR A 292 -17.28 -8.65 -25.72
C TYR A 292 -17.82 -9.95 -26.36
N HIS A 293 -17.68 -11.09 -25.68
CA HIS A 293 -18.21 -12.39 -26.09
C HIS A 293 -19.44 -12.79 -25.26
N ASP A 294 -20.36 -11.85 -25.02
CA ASP A 294 -21.57 -12.10 -24.21
C ASP A 294 -22.48 -13.19 -24.81
N ASP A 295 -22.40 -13.42 -26.13
CA ASP A 295 -23.06 -14.53 -26.83
C ASP A 295 -22.70 -15.93 -26.26
N SER A 296 -21.51 -16.08 -25.67
CA SER A 296 -20.99 -17.37 -25.19
C SER A 296 -20.94 -17.48 -23.66
N PHE A 297 -21.09 -16.38 -22.92
CA PHE A 297 -20.89 -16.36 -21.48
C PHE A 297 -22.02 -15.66 -20.76
N THR A 298 -22.58 -16.33 -19.74
CA THR A 298 -23.57 -15.68 -18.87
C THR A 298 -22.94 -14.59 -18.01
N GLN A 299 -23.72 -13.57 -17.66
CA GLN A 299 -23.30 -12.46 -16.78
C GLN A 299 -22.61 -12.93 -15.49
N THR A 300 -23.04 -14.06 -14.91
CA THR A 300 -22.42 -14.66 -13.73
C THR A 300 -21.00 -15.17 -14.01
N GLN A 301 -20.77 -15.81 -15.16
CA GLN A 301 -19.46 -16.32 -15.57
C GLN A 301 -18.48 -15.18 -15.86
N ILE A 302 -18.96 -14.13 -16.54
CA ILE A 302 -18.19 -12.92 -16.85
C ILE A 302 -17.61 -12.28 -15.58
N ASN A 303 -18.39 -12.27 -14.49
CA ASN A 303 -17.97 -11.71 -13.21
C ASN A 303 -17.12 -12.67 -12.36
N THR A 304 -17.29 -14.00 -12.52
CA THR A 304 -16.68 -15.00 -11.63
C THR A 304 -15.30 -15.45 -12.13
N TYR A 305 -15.11 -15.63 -13.44
CA TYR A 305 -13.86 -16.14 -13.99
C TYR A 305 -12.64 -15.22 -13.76
N PRO A 306 -12.76 -13.88 -13.85
CA PRO A 306 -11.65 -12.98 -13.51
C PRO A 306 -11.17 -13.08 -12.06
N LEU A 307 -12.00 -13.60 -11.14
CA LEU A 307 -11.63 -13.75 -9.72
C LEU A 307 -10.46 -14.73 -9.53
N GLY A 308 -10.33 -15.72 -10.41
CA GLY A 308 -9.23 -16.69 -10.35
C GLY A 308 -7.86 -16.04 -10.56
N VAL A 309 -7.77 -15.02 -11.42
CA VAL A 309 -6.52 -14.27 -11.67
C VAL A 309 -6.08 -13.54 -10.40
N GLN A 310 -7.02 -12.92 -9.67
CA GLN A 310 -6.74 -12.22 -8.42
C GLN A 310 -6.32 -13.20 -7.32
N ALA A 311 -6.99 -14.35 -7.21
CA ALA A 311 -6.65 -15.38 -6.24
C ALA A 311 -5.22 -15.93 -6.42
N VAL A 312 -4.82 -16.20 -7.66
CA VAL A 312 -3.43 -16.62 -7.97
C VAL A 312 -2.44 -15.51 -7.62
N GLY A 313 -2.78 -14.24 -7.92
CA GLY A 313 -1.97 -13.08 -7.56
C GLY A 313 -1.71 -12.98 -6.05
N ILE A 314 -2.75 -13.17 -5.23
CA ILE A 314 -2.64 -13.14 -3.75
C ILE A 314 -1.70 -14.25 -3.26
N VAL A 315 -1.90 -15.47 -3.73
CA VAL A 315 -1.09 -16.63 -3.32
C VAL A 315 0.37 -16.44 -3.73
N SER A 316 0.63 -16.01 -4.97
CA SER A 316 1.99 -15.76 -5.46
C SER A 316 2.69 -14.65 -4.66
N ASN A 317 1.99 -13.57 -4.33
CA ASN A 317 2.54 -12.46 -3.52
C ASN A 317 2.94 -12.95 -2.11
N MET A 318 2.06 -13.71 -1.45
CA MET A 318 2.35 -14.29 -0.13
C MET A 318 3.54 -15.26 -0.16
N LEU A 319 3.62 -16.13 -1.17
CA LEU A 319 4.72 -17.08 -1.32
C LEU A 319 6.06 -16.40 -1.62
N ALA A 320 6.06 -15.36 -2.44
CA ALA A 320 7.27 -14.59 -2.76
C ALA A 320 7.86 -13.95 -1.50
N VAL A 321 6.99 -13.42 -0.64
CA VAL A 321 7.40 -12.73 0.58
C VAL A 321 7.88 -13.71 1.65
N ASP A 322 7.27 -14.88 1.77
CA ASP A 322 7.78 -15.94 2.66
C ASP A 322 9.20 -16.36 2.24
N LYS A 323 9.45 -16.58 0.94
CA LYS A 323 10.78 -16.91 0.41
C LYS A 323 11.80 -15.80 0.63
N PHE A 324 11.42 -14.54 0.37
CA PHE A 324 12.31 -13.39 0.57
C PHE A 324 12.70 -13.25 2.05
N THR A 325 11.71 -13.37 2.93
CA THR A 325 11.92 -13.27 4.38
C THR A 325 12.76 -14.44 4.88
N ALA A 326 12.46 -15.66 4.45
CA ALA A 326 13.22 -16.86 4.79
C ALA A 326 14.68 -16.79 4.33
N LYS A 327 14.96 -16.26 3.12
CA LYS A 327 16.31 -16.06 2.61
C LYS A 327 17.10 -15.08 3.48
N LYS A 328 16.50 -13.93 3.80
CA LYS A 328 17.13 -12.92 4.66
C LYS A 328 17.39 -13.42 6.08
N TYR A 329 16.53 -14.31 6.60
CA TYR A 329 16.77 -15.01 7.87
C TYR A 329 17.89 -16.04 7.76
N ALA A 330 17.97 -16.79 6.66
CA ALA A 330 19.05 -17.75 6.42
C ALA A 330 20.42 -17.07 6.35
N ASP A 331 20.51 -15.92 5.68
CA ASP A 331 21.75 -15.12 5.58
C ASP A 331 22.24 -14.59 6.95
N ARG A 332 21.36 -14.47 7.95
CA ARG A 332 21.72 -14.12 9.33
C ARG A 332 22.17 -15.31 10.18
N MET A 333 21.64 -16.51 9.91
CA MET A 333 21.97 -17.73 10.65
C MET A 333 23.27 -18.37 10.19
N VAL A 334 23.79 -17.97 9.03
CA VAL A 334 25.18 -18.19 8.65
C VAL A 334 25.99 -17.09 9.33
N PRO A 335 26.65 -17.33 10.49
CA PRO A 335 27.69 -16.42 10.93
C PRO A 335 28.68 -16.30 9.77
N ALA A 336 29.17 -15.09 9.51
CA ALA A 336 30.31 -14.86 8.64
C ALA A 336 31.48 -15.76 9.11
N LYS A 337 31.53 -17.00 8.63
CA LYS A 337 32.62 -17.92 8.87
C LYS A 337 33.71 -17.53 7.89
N ALA A 338 34.83 -17.11 8.46
CA ALA A 338 36.20 -17.23 7.96
C ALA A 338 36.42 -16.76 6.50
N GLY A 339 37.20 -15.72 6.24
CA GLY A 339 38.58 -15.69 6.70
C GLY A 339 39.38 -16.88 6.15
N GLU A 340 39.35 -17.11 4.83
CA GLU A 340 40.30 -17.93 4.05
C GLU A 340 40.09 -17.52 2.58
N LYS A 341 41.05 -17.14 1.74
CA LYS A 341 42.52 -17.12 1.75
C LYS A 341 42.93 -16.07 0.72
N ASP A 342 43.57 -14.99 1.13
CA ASP A 342 44.55 -14.31 0.27
C ASP A 342 45.93 -14.81 0.70
N SER A 343 46.26 -16.02 0.25
CA SER A 343 47.64 -16.48 0.18
C SER A 343 48.27 -15.83 -1.06
N ASN A 344 48.66 -14.56 -0.94
CA ASN A 344 49.68 -13.90 -1.77
C ASN A 344 49.80 -12.41 -1.39
N ALA A 345 50.38 -12.13 -0.23
CA ALA A 345 51.04 -10.84 0.00
C ALA A 345 52.15 -11.05 1.04
N THR A 346 53.36 -11.14 0.52
CA THR A 346 54.64 -11.07 1.23
C THR A 346 54.65 -9.86 2.18
N PHE A 347 54.88 -10.11 3.47
CA PHE A 347 55.25 -9.07 4.44
C PHE A 347 56.73 -8.71 4.25
N PRO A 348 57.12 -7.43 4.24
CA PRO A 348 58.43 -7.02 4.72
C PRO A 348 58.33 -6.66 6.22
N GLU A 349 59.17 -7.33 7.02
CA GLU A 349 59.46 -7.01 8.40
C GLU A 349 60.04 -5.59 8.54
N GLY A 350 59.68 -4.89 9.62
CA GLY A 350 60.49 -3.81 10.18
C GLY A 350 59.78 -2.47 10.37
N ASN A 351 59.16 -2.26 11.53
CA ASN A 351 59.34 -1.07 12.39
C ASN A 351 58.33 -1.03 13.54
N GLU A 352 58.50 -1.91 14.54
CA GLU A 352 57.74 -1.83 15.80
C GLU A 352 58.46 -1.07 16.92
N LYS A 353 59.59 -0.41 16.66
CA LYS A 353 60.34 0.31 17.72
C LYS A 353 60.15 1.83 17.80
N HIS A 354 59.34 2.44 16.92
CA HIS A 354 59.13 3.91 16.95
C HIS A 354 57.76 4.38 17.46
N ALA A 355 56.80 3.48 17.70
CA ALA A 355 55.45 3.89 18.15
C ALA A 355 55.28 3.94 19.68
N GLN A 356 56.21 3.37 20.46
CA GLN A 356 56.10 3.32 21.93
C GLN A 356 56.80 4.46 22.69
N GLN A 357 57.51 5.37 22.01
CA GLN A 357 58.16 6.52 22.67
C GLN A 357 57.32 7.81 22.69
N ASN A 358 56.24 7.92 21.91
CA ASN A 358 55.47 9.18 21.78
C ASN A 358 54.24 9.32 22.71
N VAL A 359 54.03 8.39 23.65
CA VAL A 359 52.89 8.45 24.59
C VAL A 359 53.30 8.96 25.98
N GLN A 360 54.61 9.12 26.25
CA GLN A 360 55.11 9.50 27.58
C GLN A 360 55.48 11.00 27.73
N GLU A 361 55.36 11.82 26.69
CA GLU A 361 55.79 13.23 26.70
C GLU A 361 54.65 14.27 26.71
N LYS A 362 53.39 13.87 27.00
CA LYS A 362 52.25 14.81 27.11
C LYS A 362 51.52 14.78 28.45
N GLN A 363 52.26 14.55 29.52
CA GLN A 363 51.81 14.83 30.89
C GLN A 363 52.93 15.48 31.70
N ILE A 364 53.23 16.75 31.41
CA ILE A 364 53.68 17.77 32.37
C ILE A 364 53.00 19.08 31.98
#